data_AF-A0A1I1FSC5-F1
#
_entry.id   AF-A0A1I1FSC5-F1
#
_cell.length_a   1.000
_cell.length_b   1.000
_cell.length_c   1.000
_cell.angle_alpha   90.00
_cell.angle_beta   90.00
_cell.angle_gamma   90.00
#
_symmetry.space_group_name_H-M   'P 1'
#
loop_
_entity.id
_entity.type
_entity.pdbx_description
1 polymer ?
#
loop_
_entity_poly.entity_id
_entity_poly.type
_entity_poly.pdbx_seq_one_letter_code
_entity_poly.pdbx_strand_id
1 'polypeptide(L)'
;MKQYIFLVLCMLPTLSVQAQPTSAQADSLKRVPAGGTLRIEFNRLDCKSYWLLISDDGIGLPINLNPNQSRTLGMSLIRGLSKQLGGTLEISQVNGVQISLRFSEEKAGKP
;
A
#
# COMPACT_ATOMS: atom_id res chain seq x y z
N MET A 1 -3.97 -21.70 1.07
CA MET A 1 -3.11 -20.50 1.14
C MET A 1 -3.90 -19.18 1.15
N LYS A 2 -4.98 -19.00 0.36
CA LYS A 2 -5.79 -17.76 0.34
C LYS A 2 -6.47 -17.40 1.69
N GLN A 3 -6.69 -18.38 2.57
CA GLN A 3 -7.41 -18.23 3.83
C GLN A 3 -6.56 -17.55 4.95
N TYR A 4 -5.23 -17.67 4.89
CA TYR A 4 -4.34 -17.14 5.93
C TYR A 4 -4.11 -15.63 5.81
N ILE A 5 -4.10 -15.07 4.59
CA ILE A 5 -3.98 -13.62 4.37
C ILE A 5 -5.20 -12.88 4.96
N PHE A 6 -6.38 -13.46 4.82
CA PHE A 6 -7.63 -12.87 5.32
C PHE A 6 -7.69 -12.85 6.86
N LEU A 7 -7.15 -13.90 7.50
CA LEU A 7 -7.10 -14.03 8.96
C LEU A 7 -6.11 -13.04 9.60
N VAL A 8 -4.97 -12.78 8.95
CA VAL A 8 -3.95 -11.85 9.46
C VAL A 8 -4.39 -10.38 9.35
N LEU A 9 -5.18 -10.03 8.33
CA LEU A 9 -5.70 -8.66 8.18
C LEU A 9 -6.97 -8.37 9.01
N CYS A 10 -7.82 -9.37 9.29
CA CYS A 10 -9.03 -9.16 10.12
C CYS A 10 -8.77 -9.07 11.64
N MET A 11 -7.58 -9.47 12.11
CA MET A 11 -7.23 -9.47 13.55
C MET A 11 -6.50 -8.20 14.01
N LEU A 12 -6.20 -7.26 13.12
CA LEU A 12 -5.54 -6.01 13.47
C LEU A 12 -6.57 -4.88 13.51
N PRO A 13 -7.05 -4.45 14.71
CA PRO A 13 -7.74 -3.19 14.81
C PRO A 13 -6.74 -2.10 14.39
N THR A 14 -7.09 -1.34 13.34
CA THR A 14 -6.43 -0.12 12.82
C THR A 14 -5.08 0.21 13.49
N LEU A 15 -4.02 -0.52 13.11
CA LEU A 15 -2.65 -0.20 13.51
C LEU A 15 -2.09 0.79 12.49
N SER A 16 -2.29 2.07 12.75
CA SER A 16 -1.53 3.12 12.07
C SER A 16 -0.07 3.01 12.53
N VAL A 17 0.78 2.36 11.75
CA VAL A 17 2.23 2.38 11.98
C VAL A 17 2.73 3.77 11.57
N GLN A 18 3.09 4.61 12.54
CA GLN A 18 3.79 5.87 12.28
C GLN A 18 5.29 5.63 12.47
N ALA A 19 6.06 5.63 11.39
CA ALA A 19 7.51 5.63 11.47
C ALA A 19 8.02 7.05 11.79
N GLN A 20 8.62 7.27 12.96
CA GLN A 20 9.31 8.52 13.29
C GLN A 20 10.78 8.46 12.85
N PRO A 21 11.33 9.54 12.25
CA PRO A 21 12.74 9.56 11.85
C PRO A 21 13.65 9.63 13.09
N THR A 22 14.55 8.66 13.22
CA THR A 22 15.59 8.64 14.26
C THR A 22 16.73 9.58 13.87
N SER A 23 17.04 10.53 14.76
CA SER A 23 18.18 11.43 14.62
C SER A 23 19.49 10.69 14.91
N ALA A 24 20.19 10.24 13.87
CA ALA A 24 21.58 9.82 13.96
C ALA A 24 22.44 10.70 13.04
N GLN A 25 23.42 11.37 13.63
CA GLN A 25 24.45 12.15 12.94
C GLN A 25 25.39 11.20 12.16
N ALA A 26 25.63 11.45 10.86
CA ALA A 26 26.95 11.41 10.19
C ALA A 26 26.85 11.37 8.65
N ASP A 27 27.68 12.21 8.03
CA ASP A 27 28.31 12.19 6.69
C ASP A 27 27.53 12.25 5.35
N SER A 28 27.61 13.44 4.72
CA SER A 28 28.24 13.71 3.41
C SER A 28 27.98 12.81 2.19
N LEU A 29 26.75 12.32 2.00
CA LEU A 29 26.25 11.92 0.68
C LEU A 29 24.91 12.61 0.41
N LYS A 30 24.86 13.34 -0.70
CA LYS A 30 23.72 14.04 -1.32
C LYS A 30 22.36 13.65 -0.71
N ARG A 31 21.89 14.46 0.24
CA ARG A 31 20.59 14.30 0.94
C ARG A 31 19.45 14.14 -0.07
N VAL A 32 18.98 12.90 -0.27
CA VAL A 32 17.57 12.65 -0.56
C VAL A 32 16.82 13.03 0.72
N PRO A 33 15.77 13.86 0.70
CA PRO A 33 15.02 14.19 1.90
C PRO A 33 14.59 12.91 2.61
N ALA A 34 15.18 12.66 3.78
CA ALA A 34 14.80 11.58 4.66
C ALA A 34 13.55 12.02 5.42
N GLY A 35 12.38 11.59 4.97
CA GLY A 35 11.13 11.88 5.67
C GLY A 35 9.93 11.75 4.77
N GLY A 36 9.46 10.52 4.59
CA GLY A 36 8.10 10.23 4.20
C GLY A 36 7.48 9.31 5.25
N THR A 37 6.31 9.65 5.76
CA THR A 37 5.47 8.83 6.62
C THR A 37 4.73 7.82 5.75
N LEU A 38 5.07 6.54 5.88
CA LEU A 38 4.25 5.47 5.33
C LEU A 38 3.04 5.25 6.25
N ARG A 39 1.85 5.27 5.68
CA ARG A 39 0.58 4.99 6.33
C ARG A 39 -0.08 3.80 5.65
N ILE A 40 -0.51 2.84 6.46
CA ILE A 40 -1.25 1.66 6.00
C ILE A 40 -2.56 1.63 6.78
N GLU A 41 -3.69 1.61 6.08
CA GLU A 41 -5.01 1.48 6.67
C GLU A 41 -5.71 0.26 6.07
N PHE A 42 -6.29 -0.57 6.93
CA PHE A 42 -7.13 -1.67 6.50
C PHE A 42 -8.50 -1.53 7.15
N ASN A 43 -9.51 -1.28 6.33
CA ASN A 43 -10.85 -0.94 6.77
C ASN A 43 -11.85 -1.90 6.16
N ARG A 44 -12.80 -2.36 6.97
CA ARG A 44 -14.00 -3.02 6.47
C ARG A 44 -14.98 -1.94 5.99
N LEU A 45 -15.41 -1.99 4.73
CA LEU A 45 -16.39 -1.05 4.16
C LEU A 45 -17.83 -1.49 4.44
N ASP A 46 -18.11 -2.79 4.34
CA ASP A 46 -19.42 -3.40 4.62
C ASP A 46 -19.24 -4.87 5.09
N CYS A 47 -20.30 -5.66 5.20
CA CYS A 47 -20.22 -7.04 5.70
C CYS A 47 -19.24 -7.95 4.94
N LYS A 48 -18.94 -7.67 3.67
CA LYS A 48 -18.08 -8.51 2.81
C LYS A 48 -17.06 -7.73 1.98
N SER A 49 -17.01 -6.40 2.09
CA SER A 49 -16.10 -5.54 1.34
C SER A 49 -15.06 -4.87 2.24
N TYR A 50 -13.85 -4.75 1.70
CA TYR A 50 -12.68 -4.26 2.41
C TYR A 50 -11.92 -3.24 1.56
N TRP A 51 -11.21 -2.38 2.26
CA TRP A 51 -10.36 -1.35 1.68
C TRP A 51 -8.99 -1.37 2.36
N LEU A 52 -7.96 -1.64 1.56
CA LEU A 52 -6.57 -1.47 1.93
C LEU A 52 -6.05 -0.19 1.30
N LEU A 53 -5.63 0.75 2.13
CA LEU A 53 -4.95 1.96 1.72
C LEU A 53 -3.48 1.88 2.14
N ILE A 54 -2.58 2.13 1.20
CA ILE A 54 -1.15 2.34 1.46
C ILE A 54 -0.82 3.71 0.89
N SER A 55 -0.29 4.62 1.72
CA SER A 55 0.09 5.95 1.28
C SER A 55 1.41 6.38 1.90
N ASP A 56 2.24 7.09 1.15
CA ASP A 56 3.37 7.85 1.67
C ASP A 56 3.19 9.33 1.34
N ASP A 57 3.72 10.21 2.19
CA ASP A 57 3.79 11.66 1.95
C ASP A 57 5.18 12.09 1.44
N GLY A 58 5.89 11.16 0.78
CA GLY A 58 7.21 11.39 0.22
C GLY A 58 7.18 12.23 -1.06
N ILE A 59 8.31 12.25 -1.76
CA ILE A 59 8.54 13.05 -2.97
C ILE A 59 7.64 12.57 -4.15
N GLY A 60 6.98 11.41 -4.01
CA GLY A 60 6.17 10.80 -5.04
C GLY A 60 6.99 9.96 -6.01
N LEU A 61 6.37 9.59 -7.14
CA LEU A 61 7.06 8.87 -8.22
C LEU A 61 7.57 9.90 -9.24
N PRO A 62 8.64 9.56 -10.00
CA PRO A 62 9.10 10.42 -11.09
C PRO A 62 7.96 10.74 -12.06
N ILE A 63 7.90 11.98 -12.56
CA ILE A 63 6.84 12.45 -13.48
C ILE A 63 6.66 11.58 -14.73
N ASN A 64 7.73 10.90 -15.17
CA ASN A 64 7.74 10.02 -16.34
C ASN A 64 7.40 8.55 -16.02
N LEU A 65 7.20 8.22 -14.74
CA LEU A 65 6.87 6.87 -14.32
C LEU A 65 5.35 6.71 -14.34
N ASN A 66 4.84 5.97 -15.33
CA ASN A 66 3.45 5.55 -15.33
C ASN A 66 3.28 4.38 -14.33
N PRO A 67 2.58 4.55 -13.19
CA PRO A 67 2.49 3.50 -12.16
C PRO A 67 1.76 2.26 -12.67
N ASN A 68 0.81 2.46 -13.60
CA ASN A 68 0.05 1.38 -14.22
C ASN A 68 0.91 0.50 -15.15
N GLN A 69 2.03 1.05 -15.66
CA GLN A 69 2.95 0.34 -16.56
C GLN A 69 4.29 -0.01 -15.88
N SER A 70 4.57 0.56 -14.71
CA SER A 70 5.80 0.37 -13.95
C SER A 70 5.98 -1.09 -13.53
N ARG A 71 7.12 -1.69 -13.88
CA ARG A 71 7.47 -3.09 -13.57
C ARG A 71 8.32 -3.26 -12.31
N THR A 72 8.33 -2.27 -11.41
CA THR A 72 9.03 -2.43 -10.13
C THR A 72 8.44 -3.60 -9.36
N LEU A 73 9.25 -4.20 -8.50
CA LEU A 73 8.82 -5.34 -7.67
C LEU A 73 7.58 -4.97 -6.84
N GLY A 74 7.60 -3.82 -6.15
CA GLY A 74 6.46 -3.35 -5.34
C GLY A 74 5.17 -3.20 -6.14
N MET A 75 5.24 -2.63 -7.34
CA MET A 75 4.06 -2.48 -8.22
C MET A 75 3.55 -3.83 -8.74
N SER A 76 4.46 -4.78 -8.99
CA SER A 76 4.08 -6.13 -9.40
C SER A 76 3.43 -6.91 -8.26
N LEU A 77 3.89 -6.73 -7.02
CA LEU A 77 3.29 -7.32 -5.83
C LEU A 77 1.86 -6.82 -5.59
N ILE A 78 1.63 -5.50 -5.62
CA ILE A 78 0.28 -4.97 -5.36
C ILE A 78 -0.72 -5.35 -6.46
N ARG A 79 -0.29 -5.39 -7.73
CA ARG A 79 -1.13 -5.89 -8.83
C ARG A 79 -1.43 -7.38 -8.68
N GLY A 80 -0.43 -8.17 -8.29
CA GLY A 80 -0.60 -9.60 -8.00
C GLY A 80 -1.62 -9.82 -6.88
N LEU A 81 -1.51 -9.05 -5.79
CA LEU A 81 -2.45 -9.08 -4.67
C LEU A 81 -3.86 -8.69 -5.12
N SER A 82 -4.01 -7.58 -5.87
CA SER A 82 -5.29 -7.15 -6.42
C SER A 82 -5.95 -8.26 -7.25
N LYS A 83 -5.18 -8.93 -8.10
CA LYS A 83 -5.66 -10.04 -8.92
C LYS A 83 -6.07 -11.24 -8.07
N GLN A 84 -5.28 -11.62 -7.07
CA GLN A 84 -5.56 -12.75 -6.18
C GLN A 84 -6.85 -12.54 -5.37
N LEU A 85 -7.15 -11.28 -5.02
CA LEU A 85 -8.34 -10.89 -4.26
C LEU A 85 -9.54 -10.53 -5.16
N GLY A 86 -9.38 -10.52 -6.48
CA GLY A 86 -10.42 -10.04 -7.41
C GLY A 86 -10.84 -8.59 -7.15
N GLY A 87 -9.89 -7.77 -6.67
CA GLY A 87 -10.11 -6.39 -6.25
C GLY A 87 -9.84 -5.35 -7.33
N THR A 88 -10.26 -4.12 -7.04
CA THR A 88 -9.99 -2.91 -7.83
C THR A 88 -8.83 -2.15 -7.21
N LEU A 89 -7.76 -1.98 -7.98
CA LEU A 89 -6.55 -1.24 -7.60
C LEU A 89 -6.56 0.14 -8.26
N GLU A 90 -6.39 1.18 -7.45
CA GLU A 90 -6.22 2.57 -7.88
C GLU A 90 -4.89 3.09 -7.33
N ILE A 91 -4.13 3.82 -8.16
CA ILE A 91 -2.87 4.46 -7.77
C ILE A 91 -2.96 5.94 -8.13
N SER A 92 -2.71 6.82 -7.17
CA SER A 92 -2.68 8.27 -7.35
C SER A 92 -1.44 8.89 -6.72
N GLN A 93 -1.14 10.13 -7.12
CA GLN A 93 0.09 10.85 -6.75
C GLN A 93 -0.23 12.23 -6.15
N VAL A 94 -1.05 12.28 -5.12
CA VAL A 94 -1.42 13.55 -4.46
C VAL A 94 -0.67 13.66 -3.14
N ASN A 95 0.26 14.61 -3.04
CA ASN A 95 1.13 14.81 -1.87
C ASN A 95 1.91 13.53 -1.47
N GLY A 96 2.50 12.84 -2.45
CA GLY A 96 3.20 11.56 -2.28
C GLY A 96 2.62 10.48 -3.18
N VAL A 97 2.61 9.22 -2.73
CA VAL A 97 1.98 8.11 -3.46
C VAL A 97 0.84 7.54 -2.63
N GLN A 98 -0.29 7.29 -3.27
CA GLN A 98 -1.43 6.61 -2.66
C GLN A 98 -1.83 5.40 -3.51
N ILE A 99 -1.98 4.27 -2.85
CA ILE A 99 -2.36 2.98 -3.41
C ILE A 99 -3.61 2.51 -2.68
N SER A 100 -4.72 2.39 -3.40
CA SER A 100 -6.03 2.03 -2.87
C SER A 100 -6.47 0.70 -3.49
N LEU A 101 -6.69 -0.32 -2.66
CA LEU A 101 -7.17 -1.62 -3.08
C LEU A 101 -8.51 -1.93 -2.41
N ARG A 102 -9.56 -2.03 -3.21
CA ARG A 102 -10.90 -2.43 -2.75
C ARG A 102 -11.21 -3.84 -3.22
N PHE A 103 -11.66 -4.72 -2.33
CA PHE A 103 -11.97 -6.11 -2.67
C PHE A 103 -13.09 -6.67 -1.81
N SER A 104 -13.71 -7.76 -2.26
CA SER A 104 -14.76 -8.46 -1.52
C SER A 104 -14.37 -9.90 -1.20
N GLU A 105 -14.84 -10.40 -0.06
CA GLU A 105 -14.59 -11.76 0.43
C GLU A 105 -15.04 -12.82 -0.59
N GLU A 106 -16.15 -12.57 -1.29
CA GLU A 106 -16.73 -13.51 -2.25
C GLU A 106 -15.83 -13.74 -3.49
N LYS A 107 -15.06 -12.72 -3.89
CA LYS A 107 -14.19 -12.78 -5.08
C LYS A 107 -12.79 -13.30 -4.75
N ALA A 108 -12.32 -13.12 -3.51
CA ALA A 108 -11.02 -13.60 -3.05
C ALA A 108 -10.90 -15.14 -3.01
N GLY A 109 -12.01 -15.88 -3.16
CA GLY A 109 -12.07 -17.34 -3.06
C GLY A 109 -12.10 -18.11 -4.39
N LYS A 110 -12.35 -17.49 -5.55
CA LYS A 110 -12.43 -18.24 -6.83
C LYS A 110 -11.03 -18.58 -7.38
N PRO A 111 -10.76 -19.83 -7.79
CA PRO A 111 -9.52 -20.21 -8.47
C PRO A 111 -9.41 -19.59 -9.86
#